data_AF-A0A962V0G2-F1
#
_entry.id   AF-A0A962V0G2-F1
#
_cell.length_a   1.000
_cell.length_b   1.000
_cell.length_c   1.000
_cell.angle_alpha   90.00
_cell.angle_beta   90.00
_cell.angle_gamma   90.00
#
_symmetry.space_group_name_H-M   'P 1'
#
loop_
_entity.id
_entity.type
_entity.pdbx_description
1 polymer ?
#
loop_
_entity_poly.entity_id
_entity_poly.type
_entity_poly.pdbx_seq_one_letter_code
_entity_poly.pdbx_strand_id
1 'polypeptide(L)'
;MRDDAFFAEDPEPPGRGLYTLNTSITTRHLPTPQSPLPSRPDVTAKAKAKSKPYSPRLTVSARSNAFRQRFFPDATLRDWNDWRWQNSHRIRSAEQLARIIQLAPDEAAAIARHQGPLPLAVGPYYASLLDEHNPLQAIRRTVVPASAEFTHTPGEDDDPLGEDGDSPIPGLVHRYPDRVLLLATGLCSTYCRYCTRARLVGASGELSIKKSNLERALEYIET
;
A
#
# COMPACT_ATOMS: atom_id res chain seq x y z
N MET A 1 29.80 18.92 -16.63
CA MET A 1 29.34 19.68 -15.45
C MET A 1 27.99 20.26 -15.80
N ARG A 2 26.93 19.65 -15.30
CA ARG A 2 25.54 20.11 -15.42
C ARG A 2 25.03 20.27 -14.00
N ASP A 3 24.34 21.38 -13.78
CA ASP A 3 24.09 21.99 -12.48
C ASP A 3 23.21 21.15 -11.55
N ASP A 4 23.71 20.91 -10.33
CA ASP A 4 23.03 20.30 -9.18
C ASP A 4 22.08 21.30 -8.49
N ALA A 5 21.13 21.86 -9.24
CA ALA A 5 20.20 22.87 -8.73
C ALA A 5 18.74 22.38 -8.61
N PHE A 6 18.52 21.06 -8.51
CA PHE A 6 17.17 20.48 -8.43
C PHE A 6 16.77 19.98 -7.04
N PHE A 7 17.66 20.10 -6.05
CA PHE A 7 17.37 19.85 -4.64
C PHE A 7 17.72 21.10 -3.84
N ALA A 8 16.91 22.14 -3.96
CA ALA A 8 16.85 23.12 -2.89
C ALA A 8 16.19 22.42 -1.70
N GLU A 9 16.90 22.32 -0.58
CA GLU A 9 16.35 21.84 0.68
C GLU A 9 15.13 22.70 1.05
N ASP A 10 13.93 22.13 0.96
CA ASP A 10 12.75 22.76 1.53
C ASP A 10 12.97 22.87 3.05
N PRO A 11 12.82 24.07 3.65
CA PRO A 11 13.04 24.23 5.07
C PRO A 11 12.07 23.35 5.86
N GLU A 12 12.64 22.52 6.73
CA GLU A 12 11.92 21.69 7.69
C GLU A 12 10.88 22.54 8.44
N PRO A 13 9.62 22.08 8.55
CA PRO A 13 8.59 22.84 9.26
C PRO A 13 9.05 23.02 10.72
N PRO A 14 8.87 24.22 11.31
CA PRO A 14 9.49 24.55 12.58
C PRO A 14 9.05 23.58 13.68
N GLY A 15 9.98 22.72 14.10
CA GLY A 15 9.88 21.93 15.32
C GLY A 15 9.82 22.87 16.53
N ARG A 16 9.12 22.45 17.57
CA ARG A 16 8.82 23.21 18.80
C ARG A 16 10.07 23.83 19.44
N GLY A 17 10.45 25.03 19.02
CA GLY A 17 11.39 25.88 19.73
C GLY A 17 10.69 26.56 20.90
N LEU A 18 11.27 26.52 22.09
CA LEU A 18 10.84 27.32 23.23
C LEU A 18 11.12 28.80 22.94
N TYR A 19 10.12 29.53 22.44
CA TYR A 19 10.17 30.99 22.36
C TYR A 19 9.86 31.57 23.73
N THR A 20 10.86 32.18 24.37
CA THR A 20 10.66 33.14 25.46
C THR A 20 9.83 34.31 24.93
N LEU A 21 8.56 34.36 25.32
CA LEU A 21 7.64 35.45 24.98
C LEU A 21 8.04 36.69 25.78
N ASN A 22 8.52 37.71 25.08
CA ASN A 22 8.71 39.05 25.64
C ASN A 22 7.31 39.68 25.80
N THR A 23 6.98 40.04 27.04
CA THR A 23 5.67 40.53 27.49
C THR A 23 5.42 41.94 26.96
N SER A 24 4.61 42.08 25.92
CA SER A 24 3.69 43.22 25.71
C SER A 24 2.89 43.06 24.42
N ILE A 25 1.86 42.22 24.44
CA ILE A 25 0.79 42.26 23.43
C ILE A 25 -0.54 42.23 24.17
N THR A 26 -1.32 43.27 23.89
CA THR A 26 -2.69 43.50 24.33
C THR A 26 -3.56 42.25 24.21
N THR A 27 -4.23 41.91 25.31
CA THR A 27 -5.19 40.82 25.44
C THR A 27 -6.35 41.03 24.46
N ARG A 28 -6.27 40.43 23.26
CA ARG A 28 -7.48 40.13 22.50
C ARG A 28 -8.13 38.91 23.15
N HIS A 29 -9.20 39.17 23.88
CA HIS A 29 -10.08 38.15 24.42
C HIS A 29 -10.59 37.29 23.25
N LEU A 30 -10.16 36.01 23.20
CA LEU A 30 -10.81 35.02 22.35
C LEU A 30 -12.24 34.86 22.86
N PRO A 31 -13.27 34.94 21.99
CA PRO A 31 -14.63 34.72 22.41
C PRO A 31 -14.80 33.24 22.80
N THR A 32 -15.40 33.03 23.97
CA THR A 32 -15.84 31.72 24.45
C THR A 32 -16.81 31.13 23.42
N PRO A 33 -16.71 29.84 23.04
CA PRO A 33 -17.69 29.22 22.16
C PRO A 33 -19.04 29.13 22.89
N GLN A 34 -19.90 30.12 22.68
CA GLN A 34 -21.28 30.11 23.14
C GLN A 34 -22.17 29.51 22.06
N SER A 35 -22.13 28.18 21.92
CA SER A 35 -23.25 27.38 21.39
C SER A 35 -22.96 25.90 21.63
N PRO A 36 -23.87 25.14 22.23
CA PRO A 36 -23.73 23.68 22.22
C PRO A 36 -23.74 23.22 20.75
N LEU A 37 -22.85 22.26 20.44
CA LEU A 37 -22.85 21.56 19.16
C LEU A 37 -24.28 21.03 18.90
N PRO A 38 -24.83 21.21 17.69
CA PRO A 38 -26.16 20.72 17.38
C PRO A 38 -26.20 19.20 17.64
N SER A 39 -27.24 18.76 18.37
CA SER A 39 -27.48 17.35 18.60
C SER A 39 -27.61 16.63 17.26
N ARG A 40 -27.00 15.43 17.17
CA ARG A 40 -27.13 14.56 16.00
C ARG A 40 -28.62 14.38 15.70
N PRO A 41 -29.08 14.58 14.46
CA PRO A 41 -30.47 14.37 14.14
C PRO A 41 -30.85 12.92 14.44
N ASP A 42 -31.99 12.75 15.11
CA ASP A 42 -32.59 11.47 15.42
C ASP A 42 -32.95 10.76 14.11
N VAL A 43 -32.16 9.76 13.73
CA VAL A 43 -32.37 8.96 12.52
C VAL A 43 -33.44 7.92 12.82
N THR A 44 -34.66 8.38 13.06
CA THR A 44 -35.82 7.49 13.10
C THR A 44 -36.13 7.02 11.67
N ALA A 45 -36.20 5.70 11.55
CA ALA A 45 -36.23 4.91 10.33
C ALA A 45 -37.19 5.43 9.25
N LYS A 46 -36.63 6.02 8.19
CA LYS A 46 -37.30 6.06 6.89
C LYS A 46 -37.12 4.70 6.21
N ALA A 47 -38.24 4.13 5.76
CA ALA A 47 -38.30 2.83 5.10
C ALA A 47 -37.23 2.74 3.99
N LYS A 48 -36.41 1.68 4.03
CA LYS A 48 -35.38 1.39 3.03
C LYS A 48 -36.05 1.12 1.68
N ALA A 49 -36.20 2.16 0.86
CA ALA A 49 -36.26 1.95 -0.57
C ALA A 49 -34.99 1.18 -0.95
N LYS A 50 -35.13 0.01 -1.58
CA LYS A 50 -33.99 -0.77 -2.09
C LYS A 50 -33.30 0.09 -3.14
N SER A 51 -32.35 0.92 -2.72
CA SER A 51 -31.48 1.63 -3.64
C SER A 51 -30.80 0.56 -4.48
N LYS A 52 -30.96 0.64 -5.81
CA LYS A 52 -30.13 -0.17 -6.70
C LYS A 52 -28.68 0.11 -6.28
N PRO A 53 -27.87 -0.92 -5.98
CA PRO A 53 -26.50 -0.69 -5.57
C PRO A 53 -25.84 0.13 -6.68
N TYR A 54 -25.32 1.30 -6.31
CA TYR A 54 -24.46 2.09 -7.19
C TYR A 54 -23.31 1.17 -7.58
N SER A 55 -23.39 0.62 -8.79
CA SER A 55 -22.30 -0.11 -9.40
C SER A 55 -21.58 0.93 -10.24
N PRO A 56 -20.44 1.49 -9.80
CA PRO A 56 -19.60 2.21 -10.73
C PRO A 56 -19.39 1.24 -11.89
N ARG A 57 -19.81 1.63 -13.10
CA ARG A 57 -19.55 0.86 -14.31
C ARG A 57 -18.06 1.01 -14.57
N LEU A 58 -17.23 0.29 -13.81
CA LEU A 58 -15.81 0.18 -14.03
C LEU A 58 -15.66 -0.32 -15.46
N THR A 59 -15.23 0.59 -16.31
CA THR A 59 -15.18 0.37 -17.75
C THR A 59 -13.89 -0.38 -18.01
N VAL A 60 -14.01 -1.62 -18.49
CA VAL A 60 -12.83 -2.44 -18.82
C VAL A 60 -12.29 -1.96 -20.16
N SER A 61 -11.02 -1.56 -20.20
CA SER A 61 -10.37 -1.14 -21.43
C SER A 61 -10.37 -2.26 -22.48
N ALA A 62 -10.29 -1.92 -23.77
CA ALA A 62 -10.19 -2.91 -24.84
C ALA A 62 -9.00 -3.87 -24.62
N ARG A 63 -7.86 -3.34 -24.17
CA ARG A 63 -6.66 -4.11 -23.82
C ARG A 63 -6.94 -5.10 -22.69
N SER A 64 -7.47 -4.63 -21.57
CA SER A 64 -7.75 -5.49 -20.40
C SER A 64 -8.84 -6.52 -20.71
N ASN A 65 -9.83 -6.18 -21.55
CA ASN A 65 -10.85 -7.13 -21.97
C ASN A 65 -10.29 -8.22 -22.91
N ALA A 66 -9.44 -7.85 -23.87
CA ALA A 66 -8.74 -8.80 -24.73
C ALA A 66 -7.82 -9.72 -23.92
N PHE A 67 -7.10 -9.16 -22.93
CA PHE A 67 -6.29 -9.93 -22.00
C PHE A 67 -7.12 -10.93 -21.18
N ARG A 68 -8.24 -10.47 -20.60
CA ARG A 68 -9.18 -11.34 -19.88
C ARG A 68 -9.65 -12.48 -20.78
N GLN A 69 -10.10 -12.19 -22.00
CA GLN A 69 -10.55 -13.22 -22.94
C GLN A 69 -9.45 -14.23 -23.31
N ARG A 70 -8.19 -13.78 -23.43
CA ARG A 70 -7.05 -14.63 -23.78
C ARG A 70 -6.61 -15.54 -22.62
N PHE A 71 -6.50 -15.02 -21.40
CA PHE A 71 -5.87 -15.73 -20.28
C PHE A 71 -6.84 -16.17 -19.17
N PHE A 72 -8.04 -15.58 -19.12
CA PHE A 72 -9.09 -15.87 -18.15
C PHE A 72 -10.47 -15.95 -18.86
N PRO A 73 -10.63 -16.84 -19.86
CA PRO A 73 -11.82 -16.87 -20.72
C PRO A 73 -13.13 -17.10 -19.96
N ASP A 74 -13.07 -17.82 -18.83
CA ASP A 74 -14.24 -18.12 -17.99
C ASP A 74 -14.65 -16.94 -17.09
N ALA A 75 -13.77 -15.95 -16.91
CA ALA A 75 -14.05 -14.82 -16.05
C ALA A 75 -15.03 -13.87 -16.72
N THR A 76 -16.18 -13.59 -16.10
CA THR A 76 -17.14 -12.59 -16.60
C THR A 76 -16.61 -11.17 -16.38
N LEU A 77 -17.27 -10.16 -16.98
CA LEU A 77 -16.94 -8.75 -16.69
C LEU A 77 -17.23 -8.38 -15.23
N ARG A 78 -18.18 -9.09 -14.60
CA ARG A 78 -18.48 -8.93 -13.18
C ARG A 78 -17.32 -9.45 -12.33
N ASP A 79 -16.80 -10.63 -12.67
CA ASP A 79 -15.65 -11.21 -11.98
C ASP A 79 -14.40 -10.33 -12.13
N TRP A 80 -14.15 -9.87 -13.35
CA TRP A 80 -13.04 -8.96 -13.62
C TRP A 80 -13.10 -7.67 -12.79
N ASN A 81 -14.30 -7.14 -12.56
CA ASN A 81 -14.53 -5.95 -11.75
C ASN A 81 -14.68 -6.25 -10.24
N ASP A 82 -14.56 -7.51 -9.80
CA ASP A 82 -14.54 -7.88 -8.39
C ASP A 82 -13.09 -7.98 -7.89
N TRP A 83 -12.71 -7.11 -6.94
CA TRP A 83 -11.38 -7.11 -6.35
C TRP A 83 -11.05 -8.42 -5.63
N ARG A 84 -12.05 -9.14 -5.11
CA ARG A 84 -11.86 -10.44 -4.45
C ARG A 84 -11.43 -11.49 -5.46
N TRP A 85 -12.06 -11.46 -6.65
CA TRP A 85 -11.68 -12.32 -7.76
C TRP A 85 -10.25 -12.00 -8.25
N GLN A 86 -9.91 -10.70 -8.38
CA GLN A 86 -8.56 -10.27 -8.72
C GLN A 86 -7.52 -10.80 -7.72
N ASN A 87 -7.82 -10.76 -6.41
CA ASN A 87 -6.91 -11.22 -5.36
C ASN A 87 -6.78 -12.75 -5.29
N SER A 88 -7.87 -13.49 -5.59
CA SER A 88 -7.84 -14.96 -5.62
C SER A 88 -7.14 -15.53 -6.86
N HIS A 89 -7.08 -14.77 -7.96
CA HIS A 89 -6.44 -15.16 -9.22
C HIS A 89 -5.07 -14.51 -9.44
N ARG A 90 -4.40 -14.07 -8.37
CA ARG A 90 -3.03 -13.54 -8.46
C ARG A 90 -2.08 -14.57 -9.09
N ILE A 91 -1.24 -14.09 -10.01
CA ILE A 91 -0.12 -14.83 -10.59
C ILE A 91 0.98 -14.91 -9.54
N ARG A 92 1.31 -16.13 -9.09
CA ARG A 92 2.24 -16.40 -7.97
C ARG A 92 3.40 -17.33 -8.32
N SER A 93 3.49 -17.80 -9.56
CA SER A 93 4.55 -18.71 -10.01
C SER A 93 5.13 -18.33 -11.36
N ALA A 94 6.35 -18.80 -11.63
CA ALA A 94 7.01 -18.60 -12.93
C ALA A 94 6.16 -19.20 -14.08
N GLU A 95 5.54 -20.35 -13.87
CA GLU A 95 4.71 -21.05 -14.87
C GLU A 95 3.40 -20.30 -15.14
N GLN A 96 2.82 -19.65 -14.13
CA GLN A 96 1.67 -18.77 -14.32
C GLN A 96 2.06 -17.51 -15.09
N LEU A 97 3.21 -16.92 -14.76
CA LEU A 97 3.68 -15.69 -15.40
C LEU A 97 4.14 -15.93 -16.85
N ALA A 98 4.83 -17.04 -17.12
CA ALA A 98 5.30 -17.44 -18.44
C ALA A 98 4.17 -17.71 -19.45
N ARG A 99 2.94 -17.95 -18.97
CA ARG A 99 1.76 -18.02 -19.84
C ARG A 99 1.35 -16.65 -20.40
N ILE A 100 1.74 -15.56 -19.73
CA ILE A 100 1.29 -14.20 -20.01
C ILE A 100 2.38 -13.36 -20.67
N ILE A 101 3.63 -13.51 -20.23
CA ILE A 101 4.79 -12.79 -20.75
C ILE A 101 5.91 -13.76 -21.12
N GLN A 102 6.75 -13.36 -22.07
CA GLN A 102 8.01 -14.03 -22.33
C GLN A 102 9.01 -13.67 -21.23
N LEU A 103 9.23 -14.61 -20.30
CA LEU A 103 10.18 -14.40 -19.20
C LEU A 103 11.60 -14.24 -19.72
N ALA A 104 12.27 -13.18 -19.27
CA ALA A 104 13.69 -13.05 -19.46
C ALA A 104 14.44 -14.07 -18.58
N PRO A 105 15.63 -14.54 -18.99
CA PRO A 105 16.42 -15.47 -18.18
C PRO A 105 16.67 -14.99 -16.75
N ASP A 106 16.89 -13.69 -16.56
CA ASP A 106 17.08 -13.08 -15.24
C ASP A 106 15.83 -13.19 -14.36
N GLU A 107 14.65 -12.89 -14.91
CA GLU A 107 13.39 -12.97 -14.16
C GLU A 107 13.07 -14.41 -13.76
N ALA A 108 13.28 -15.36 -14.67
CA ALA A 108 13.08 -16.78 -14.39
C ALA A 108 14.03 -17.27 -13.28
N ALA A 109 15.31 -16.89 -13.34
CA ALA A 109 16.29 -17.22 -12.31
C ALA A 109 15.93 -16.57 -10.96
N ALA A 110 15.51 -15.31 -10.97
CA ALA A 110 15.12 -14.59 -9.76
C ALA A 110 13.91 -15.20 -9.06
N ILE A 111 12.87 -15.58 -9.82
CA ILE A 111 11.68 -16.25 -9.28
C ILE A 111 12.06 -17.61 -8.70
N ALA A 112 12.90 -18.39 -9.39
CA ALA A 112 13.34 -19.71 -8.93
C ALA A 112 14.23 -19.64 -7.68
N ARG A 113 15.05 -18.60 -7.56
CA ARG A 113 15.97 -18.40 -6.43
C ARG A 113 15.28 -17.84 -5.18
N HIS A 114 14.06 -17.36 -5.28
CA HIS A 114 13.38 -16.66 -4.20
C HIS A 114 13.21 -17.54 -2.94
N GLN A 115 13.78 -17.10 -1.82
CA GLN A 115 13.69 -17.75 -0.50
C GLN A 115 13.26 -16.76 0.61
N GLY A 116 12.76 -15.59 0.22
CA GLY A 116 12.56 -14.46 1.11
C GLY A 116 11.09 -14.15 1.43
N PRO A 117 10.85 -13.05 2.16
CA PRO A 117 9.51 -12.68 2.59
C PRO A 117 8.62 -12.16 1.46
N LEU A 118 9.17 -11.56 0.39
CA LEU A 118 8.43 -10.91 -0.68
C LEU A 118 8.25 -11.81 -1.93
N PRO A 119 7.21 -12.66 -2.00
CA PRO A 119 6.99 -13.56 -3.12
C PRO A 119 6.53 -12.80 -4.37
N LEU A 120 6.55 -13.50 -5.51
CA LEU A 120 5.80 -13.07 -6.69
C LEU A 120 4.29 -13.11 -6.36
N ALA A 121 3.60 -11.98 -6.52
CA ALA A 121 2.15 -11.96 -6.65
C ALA A 121 1.72 -10.75 -7.49
N VAL A 122 1.07 -11.01 -8.63
CA VAL A 122 0.56 -9.95 -9.52
C VAL A 122 -0.91 -10.20 -9.82
N GLY A 123 -1.77 -9.22 -9.58
CA GLY A 123 -3.20 -9.35 -9.89
C GLY A 123 -3.47 -9.41 -11.40
N PRO A 124 -4.50 -10.13 -11.88
CA PRO A 124 -4.83 -10.24 -13.30
C PRO A 124 -4.92 -8.90 -14.04
N TYR A 125 -5.55 -7.89 -13.42
CA TYR A 125 -5.61 -6.55 -13.98
C TYR A 125 -4.21 -5.95 -14.20
N TYR A 126 -3.34 -6.03 -13.19
CA TYR A 126 -1.99 -5.47 -13.27
C TYR A 126 -1.14 -6.24 -14.29
N ALA A 127 -1.30 -7.56 -14.35
CA ALA A 127 -0.69 -8.40 -15.37
C ALA A 127 -1.10 -8.00 -16.80
N SER A 128 -2.34 -7.51 -17.00
CA SER A 128 -2.81 -7.00 -18.30
C SER A 128 -2.07 -5.77 -18.81
N LEU A 129 -1.40 -5.04 -17.91
CA LEU A 129 -0.61 -3.85 -18.22
C LEU A 129 0.83 -4.18 -18.61
N LEU A 130 1.28 -5.41 -18.33
CA LEU A 130 2.64 -5.83 -18.62
C LEU A 130 2.87 -5.95 -20.11
N ASP A 131 4.08 -5.59 -20.54
CA ASP A 131 4.56 -5.88 -21.88
C ASP A 131 5.02 -7.34 -21.98
N GLU A 132 4.52 -8.04 -23.00
CA GLU A 132 4.80 -9.46 -23.25
C GLU A 132 6.29 -9.70 -23.53
N HIS A 133 6.97 -8.78 -24.22
CA HIS A 133 8.31 -8.99 -24.77
C HIS A 133 9.39 -8.09 -24.15
N ASN A 134 9.01 -6.94 -23.59
CA ASN A 134 9.95 -5.94 -23.08
C ASN A 134 10.16 -6.08 -21.55
N PRO A 135 11.24 -6.73 -21.08
CA PRO A 135 11.55 -6.82 -19.65
C PRO A 135 11.94 -5.46 -19.03
N LEU A 136 12.31 -4.47 -19.85
CA LEU A 136 12.68 -3.13 -19.38
C LEU A 136 11.47 -2.21 -19.22
N GLN A 137 10.26 -2.67 -19.54
CA GLN A 137 9.05 -1.89 -19.30
C GLN A 137 8.97 -1.50 -17.81
N ALA A 138 8.79 -0.21 -17.53
CA ALA A 138 8.79 0.32 -16.16
C ALA A 138 7.84 -0.45 -15.22
N ILE A 139 6.58 -0.66 -15.63
CA ILE A 139 5.58 -1.38 -14.83
C ILE A 139 5.93 -2.86 -14.62
N ARG A 140 6.63 -3.51 -15.56
CA ARG A 140 7.07 -4.90 -15.39
C ARG A 140 8.16 -4.98 -14.33
N ARG A 141 9.15 -4.09 -14.39
CA ARG A 141 10.23 -3.99 -13.41
C ARG A 141 9.74 -3.69 -11.99
N THR A 142 8.55 -3.12 -11.83
CA THR A 142 7.99 -2.85 -10.50
C THR A 142 7.36 -4.08 -9.85
N VAL A 143 7.08 -5.16 -10.57
CA VAL A 143 6.32 -6.30 -10.03
C VAL A 143 6.88 -7.69 -10.35
N VAL A 144 7.75 -7.81 -11.36
CA VAL A 144 8.42 -9.07 -11.70
C VAL A 144 9.80 -9.11 -11.02
N PRO A 145 10.14 -10.18 -10.29
CA PRO A 145 11.42 -10.30 -9.61
C PRO A 145 12.63 -10.23 -10.56
N ALA A 146 13.73 -9.63 -10.08
CA ALA A 146 15.01 -9.58 -10.79
C ALA A 146 16.16 -10.06 -9.90
N SER A 147 17.25 -10.59 -10.47
CA SER A 147 18.32 -11.17 -9.66
C SER A 147 19.05 -10.15 -8.80
N ALA A 148 19.03 -8.87 -9.21
CA ALA A 148 19.61 -7.76 -8.48
C ALA A 148 19.03 -7.62 -7.06
N GLU A 149 17.80 -8.06 -6.82
CA GLU A 149 17.16 -8.01 -5.49
C GLU A 149 17.83 -8.90 -4.44
N PHE A 150 18.65 -9.87 -4.87
CA PHE A 150 19.39 -10.75 -3.96
C PHE A 150 20.82 -10.25 -3.69
N THR A 151 21.15 -9.04 -4.16
CA THR A 151 22.45 -8.43 -3.94
C THR A 151 22.31 -7.38 -2.86
N HIS A 152 22.86 -7.64 -1.67
CA HIS A 152 22.92 -6.65 -0.61
C HIS A 152 24.13 -5.73 -0.80
N THR A 153 23.91 -4.42 -0.62
CA THR A 153 24.97 -3.40 -0.67
C THR A 153 25.22 -2.77 0.70
N PRO A 154 26.43 -2.24 0.98
CA PRO A 154 26.70 -1.55 2.24
C PRO A 154 25.74 -0.37 2.46
N GLY A 155 25.12 -0.32 3.63
CA GLY A 155 24.13 0.70 3.99
C GLY A 155 22.68 0.27 3.80
N GLU A 156 22.43 -0.91 3.22
CA GLU A 156 21.11 -1.53 3.24
C GLU A 156 20.81 -2.15 4.61
N ASP A 157 19.54 -2.08 5.00
CA ASP A 157 18.98 -2.67 6.21
C ASP A 157 17.61 -3.27 5.87
N ASP A 158 17.18 -4.29 6.59
CA ASP A 158 15.84 -4.87 6.48
C ASP A 158 14.76 -3.91 7.04
N ASP A 159 15.15 -3.09 8.02
CA ASP A 159 14.32 -2.02 8.58
C ASP A 159 15.01 -0.65 8.48
N PRO A 160 15.19 -0.12 7.26
CA PRO A 160 15.90 1.14 7.05
C PRO A 160 15.17 2.33 7.65
N LEU A 161 13.86 2.14 7.91
CA LEU A 161 13.02 3.12 8.57
C LEU A 161 12.93 2.89 10.07
N GLY A 162 13.62 1.93 10.70
CA GLY A 162 13.59 1.70 12.15
C GLY A 162 12.18 1.59 12.75
N GLU A 163 11.22 1.04 12.00
CA GLU A 163 9.82 0.93 12.41
C GLU A 163 9.66 0.03 13.64
N ASP A 164 10.47 -1.03 13.74
CA ASP A 164 10.38 -2.00 14.83
C ASP A 164 10.85 -1.37 16.16
N GLY A 165 11.81 -0.43 16.10
CA GLY A 165 12.30 0.32 17.26
C GLY A 165 11.31 1.36 17.79
N ASP A 166 10.49 1.93 16.90
CA ASP A 166 9.44 2.89 17.24
C ASP A 166 8.06 2.22 17.46
N SER A 167 8.05 0.91 17.71
CA SER A 167 6.81 0.13 17.86
C SER A 167 6.49 -0.14 19.34
N PRO A 168 5.61 0.66 19.98
CA PRO A 168 5.19 0.38 21.37
C PRO A 168 4.38 -0.92 21.48
N ILE A 169 3.72 -1.33 20.39
CA ILE A 169 2.87 -2.52 20.30
C ILE A 169 3.03 -3.11 18.89
N PRO A 170 3.15 -4.44 18.73
CA PRO A 170 3.27 -5.06 17.42
C PRO A 170 2.18 -4.62 16.44
N GLY A 171 2.59 -4.03 15.32
CA GLY A 171 1.69 -3.53 14.28
C GLY A 171 1.33 -2.04 14.41
N LEU A 172 1.82 -1.35 15.45
CA LEU A 172 1.68 0.09 15.61
C LEU A 172 3.07 0.73 15.69
N VAL A 173 3.34 1.73 14.87
CA VAL A 173 4.58 2.53 14.89
C VAL A 173 4.23 3.95 15.32
N HIS A 174 4.90 4.45 16.36
CA HIS A 174 4.69 5.80 16.91
C HIS A 174 6.02 6.56 16.98
N ARG A 175 6.50 7.00 15.82
CA ARG A 175 7.70 7.84 15.68
C ARG A 175 7.45 9.31 15.99
N TYR A 176 6.31 9.83 15.54
CA TYR A 176 6.04 11.26 15.53
C TYR A 176 5.10 11.66 16.67
N PRO A 177 5.24 12.83 17.29
CA PRO A 177 4.50 13.17 18.51
C PRO A 177 2.97 13.20 18.39
N ASP A 178 2.41 13.34 17.19
CA ASP A 178 1.00 13.63 16.95
C ASP A 178 0.31 12.63 16.00
N ARG A 179 0.99 11.55 15.61
CA ARG A 179 0.45 10.56 14.67
C ARG A 179 1.14 9.21 14.77
N VAL A 180 0.35 8.18 14.48
CA VAL A 180 0.79 6.80 14.45
C VAL A 180 0.58 6.18 13.07
N LEU A 181 1.36 5.17 12.75
CA LEU A 181 1.09 4.24 11.65
C LEU A 181 0.57 2.94 12.24
N LEU A 182 -0.66 2.58 11.89
CA LEU A 182 -1.27 1.30 12.21
C LEU A 182 -1.21 0.40 10.99
N LEU A 183 -0.41 -0.66 11.05
CA LEU A 183 -0.51 -1.75 10.09
C LEU A 183 -1.87 -2.41 10.32
N ALA A 184 -2.69 -2.51 9.27
CA ALA A 184 -4.01 -3.15 9.31
C ALA A 184 -4.04 -4.50 8.56
N THR A 185 -3.13 -4.68 7.60
CA THR A 185 -3.02 -5.87 6.77
C THR A 185 -1.59 -6.03 6.24
N GLY A 186 -1.10 -7.27 6.18
CA GLY A 186 0.13 -7.63 5.45
C GLY A 186 -0.12 -8.04 4.00
N LEU A 187 -1.36 -7.97 3.51
CA LEU A 187 -1.76 -8.40 2.17
C LEU A 187 -1.75 -7.23 1.17
N CYS A 188 -1.02 -7.39 0.07
CA CYS A 188 -1.12 -6.54 -1.11
C CYS A 188 -1.69 -7.34 -2.30
N SER A 189 -2.53 -6.71 -3.13
CA SER A 189 -3.05 -7.32 -4.37
C SER A 189 -1.95 -7.58 -5.39
N THR A 190 -0.89 -6.78 -5.36
CA THR A 190 0.33 -6.96 -6.16
C THR A 190 1.52 -6.55 -5.29
N TYR A 191 2.56 -7.39 -5.27
CA TYR A 191 3.77 -7.11 -4.50
C TYR A 191 4.76 -6.31 -5.34
N CYS A 192 4.98 -5.06 -4.96
CA CYS A 192 5.96 -4.19 -5.61
C CYS A 192 7.39 -4.64 -5.25
N ARG A 193 8.30 -4.70 -6.22
CA ARG A 193 9.71 -5.08 -6.04
C ARG A 193 10.57 -4.00 -5.38
N TYR A 194 9.98 -2.84 -5.09
CA TYR A 194 10.57 -1.73 -4.34
C TYR A 194 9.90 -1.54 -2.96
N CYS A 195 9.26 -2.59 -2.41
CA CYS A 195 8.55 -2.48 -1.15
C CYS A 195 9.53 -2.20 0.02
N THR A 196 9.39 -1.04 0.68
CA THR A 196 10.16 -0.70 1.89
C THR A 196 9.84 -1.59 3.09
N ARG A 197 8.78 -2.40 2.99
CA ARG A 197 8.35 -3.38 4.00
C ARG A 197 8.43 -4.81 3.45
N ALA A 198 9.36 -5.07 2.53
CA ALA A 198 9.57 -6.41 1.96
C ALA A 198 9.75 -7.48 3.04
N ARG A 199 10.36 -7.14 4.20
CA ARG A 199 10.50 -8.03 5.36
C ARG A 199 9.18 -8.48 6.01
N LEU A 200 8.12 -7.68 5.88
CA LEU A 200 6.85 -7.86 6.60
C LEU A 200 5.74 -8.48 5.75
N VAL A 201 5.80 -8.31 4.43
CA VAL A 201 4.71 -8.69 3.51
C VAL A 201 5.03 -10.02 2.83
N GLY A 202 4.05 -10.91 2.67
CA GLY A 202 4.14 -12.05 1.74
C GLY A 202 4.34 -13.46 2.33
N ALA A 203 5.45 -13.73 3.03
CA ALA A 203 5.80 -15.10 3.45
C ALA A 203 5.35 -15.48 4.88
N SER A 204 5.08 -14.50 5.75
CA SER A 204 4.66 -14.73 7.14
C SER A 204 3.19 -15.18 7.27
N GLY A 205 2.62 -15.74 6.19
CA GLY A 205 1.19 -15.77 5.95
C GLY A 205 0.70 -14.40 5.51
N GLU A 206 -0.46 -14.35 4.87
CA GLU A 206 -1.25 -13.12 4.86
C GLU A 206 -1.51 -12.81 6.33
N LEU A 207 -0.62 -12.06 7.00
CA LEU A 207 -0.70 -11.68 8.39
C LEU A 207 -1.95 -10.81 8.53
N SER A 208 -3.09 -11.49 8.67
CA SER A 208 -4.27 -10.96 9.31
C SER A 208 -3.80 -10.60 10.70
N ILE A 209 -3.63 -9.30 10.90
CA ILE A 209 -3.20 -8.76 12.18
C ILE A 209 -4.15 -9.30 13.22
N LYS A 210 -3.57 -9.94 14.24
CA LYS A 210 -4.37 -10.58 15.29
C LYS A 210 -5.29 -9.52 15.86
N LYS A 211 -6.58 -9.84 15.98
CA LYS A 211 -7.58 -8.92 16.54
C LYS A 211 -7.12 -8.33 17.88
N SER A 212 -6.46 -9.14 18.70
CA SER A 212 -5.85 -8.72 19.97
C SER A 212 -4.80 -7.62 19.83
N ASN A 213 -3.98 -7.66 18.78
CA ASN A 213 -2.98 -6.61 18.52
C ASN A 213 -3.65 -5.32 18.07
N LEU A 214 -4.71 -5.43 17.27
CA LEU A 214 -5.50 -4.28 16.84
C LEU A 214 -6.21 -3.62 18.04
N GLU A 215 -6.83 -4.41 18.92
CA GLU A 215 -7.47 -3.91 20.14
C GLU A 215 -6.46 -3.18 21.04
N ARG A 216 -5.29 -3.77 21.30
CA ARG A 216 -4.22 -3.12 22.06
C ARG A 216 -3.71 -1.83 21.40
N ALA A 217 -3.61 -1.83 20.07
CA ALA A 217 -3.18 -0.64 19.34
C ALA A 217 -4.23 0.49 19.45
N LEU A 218 -5.52 0.16 19.45
CA LEU A 218 -6.60 1.13 19.66
C LEU A 218 -6.59 1.66 21.10
N GLU A 219 -6.41 0.80 22.11
CA GLU A 219 -6.24 1.22 23.51
C GLU A 219 -5.09 2.22 23.67
N TYR A 220 -3.97 1.99 22.98
CA TYR A 220 -2.83 2.92 22.98
C TYR A 220 -3.13 4.27 22.32
N ILE A 221 -3.99 4.29 21.30
CA ILE A 221 -4.36 5.54 20.59
C ILE A 221 -5.37 6.37 21.40
N GLU A 222 -6.15 5.73 22.27
CA GLU A 222 -7.14 6.42 23.12
C GLU A 222 -6.50 7.21 24.28
N THR A 223 -5.24 6.93 24.64
CA THR A 223 -4.51 7.61 25.72
C THR A 223 -3.93 8.95 25.29
#